data_AF-A0A024HID9-F1
#
_entry.id   AF-A0A024HID9-F1
#
_cell.length_a   1.000
_cell.length_b   1.000
_cell.length_c   1.000
_cell.angle_alpha   90.00
_cell.angle_beta   90.00
_cell.angle_gamma   90.00
#
_symmetry.space_group_name_H-M   'P 1'
#
loop_
_entity.id
_entity.type
_entity.pdbx_description
1 polymer ?
#
loop_
_entity_poly.entity_id
_entity_poly.type
_entity_poly.pdbx_seq_one_letter_code
_entity_poly.pdbx_strand_id
1 'polypeptide(L)'
;MDYQGKGVPLDDSGMDQVCAALGVADAEVWAVLTVETRGFGFLTDRRPQILFERHVFHRLTKGKFDAGNADISNVTPGGYIGGAGEYDRLAKAIALDKANALQSASWGIGQVMGFNFKTAGYASTDKFVAGMVKDENSQLLAMANFIKENGLAAAHAKYQVLLPDLQLRTAQAALKYLGFNPGPIDGIRGRQTTSALIGFQHGEGLPESGLLDQDTFARLQAKAFP
;
A
#
# COMPACT_ATOMS: atom_id res chain seq x y z
N MET A 1 -16.05 -6.21 8.60
CA MET A 1 -14.82 -5.47 8.97
C MET A 1 -14.28 -4.99 7.64
N ASP A 2 -14.44 -3.71 7.31
CA ASP A 2 -14.40 -3.26 5.91
C ASP A 2 -12.97 -3.03 5.37
N TYR A 3 -11.96 -3.48 6.12
CA TYR A 3 -10.54 -3.33 5.80
C TYR A 3 -10.13 -1.87 5.52
N GLN A 4 -10.92 -0.91 6.02
CA GLN A 4 -10.64 0.51 5.91
C GLN A 4 -9.86 0.98 7.14
N GLY A 5 -8.76 1.68 6.87
CA GLY A 5 -7.97 2.39 7.88
C GLY A 5 -7.87 3.87 7.53
N LYS A 6 -6.96 4.57 8.20
CA LYS A 6 -6.68 5.98 7.86
C LYS A 6 -6.03 6.14 6.48
N GLY A 7 -5.35 5.10 5.98
CA GLY A 7 -4.62 5.13 4.71
C GLY A 7 -3.34 5.96 4.80
N VAL A 8 -2.62 5.88 5.93
CA VAL A 8 -1.47 6.75 6.21
C VAL A 8 -0.29 6.37 5.30
N PRO A 9 0.27 7.34 4.54
CA PRO A 9 1.45 7.12 3.70
C PRO A 9 2.72 6.83 4.51
N LEU A 10 3.74 6.30 3.82
CA LEU A 10 5.07 6.06 4.35
C LEU A 10 5.68 7.38 4.87
N ASP A 11 6.25 7.32 6.07
CA ASP A 11 7.00 8.41 6.69
C ASP A 11 8.47 8.04 6.95
N ASP A 12 9.24 9.01 7.45
CA ASP A 12 10.67 8.85 7.73
C ASP A 12 10.93 7.69 8.72
N SER A 13 10.10 7.55 9.76
CA SER A 13 10.25 6.47 10.73
C SER A 13 10.01 5.09 10.10
N GLY A 14 9.08 4.97 9.16
CA GLY A 14 8.86 3.75 8.40
C GLY A 14 10.04 3.42 7.50
N MET A 15 10.60 4.43 6.83
CA MET A 15 11.80 4.28 6.00
C MET A 15 12.99 3.78 6.83
N ASP A 16 13.28 4.44 7.95
CA ASP A 16 14.37 4.09 8.86
C ASP A 16 14.29 2.63 9.33
N GLN A 17 13.08 2.16 9.68
CA GLN A 17 12.85 0.79 10.12
C GLN A 17 13.16 -0.23 9.01
N VAL A 18 12.80 0.09 7.77
CA VAL A 18 13.01 -0.79 6.61
C VAL A 18 14.50 -0.85 6.25
N CYS A 19 15.16 0.31 6.22
CA CYS A 19 16.60 0.41 6.01
C CYS A 19 17.38 -0.39 7.06
N ALA A 20 17.01 -0.27 8.33
CA ALA A 20 17.60 -1.05 9.42
C ALA A 20 17.33 -2.56 9.29
N ALA A 21 16.12 -2.95 8.88
CA ALA A 21 15.77 -4.36 8.72
C ALA A 21 16.57 -5.06 7.61
N LEU A 22 16.79 -4.36 6.49
CA LEU A 22 17.47 -4.85 5.30
C LEU A 22 18.98 -4.59 5.28
N GLY A 23 19.48 -3.63 6.08
CA GLY A 23 20.88 -3.21 6.06
C GLY A 23 21.24 -2.40 4.80
N VAL A 24 20.31 -1.57 4.31
CA VAL A 24 20.46 -0.75 3.09
C VAL A 24 20.16 0.72 3.40
N ALA A 25 20.52 1.65 2.50
CA ALA A 25 20.15 3.05 2.64
C ALA A 25 18.81 3.35 1.94
N ASP A 26 18.28 4.55 2.17
CA ASP A 26 16.99 5.00 1.64
C ASP A 26 16.91 4.89 0.12
N ALA A 27 18.02 5.17 -0.58
CA ALA A 27 18.10 5.15 -2.03
C ALA A 27 17.78 3.77 -2.61
N GLU A 28 18.27 2.70 -1.98
CA GLU A 28 17.98 1.33 -2.40
C GLU A 28 16.51 0.96 -2.17
N VAL A 29 15.93 1.39 -1.04
CA VAL A 29 14.50 1.16 -0.75
C VAL A 29 13.63 1.91 -1.74
N TRP A 30 13.98 3.16 -2.05
CA TRP A 30 13.28 3.97 -3.05
C TRP A 30 13.38 3.42 -4.46
N ALA A 31 14.53 2.85 -4.84
CA ALA A 31 14.69 2.20 -6.13
C ALA A 31 13.72 1.03 -6.27
N VAL A 32 13.62 0.18 -5.24
CA VAL A 32 12.64 -0.93 -5.21
C VAL A 32 11.21 -0.39 -5.24
N LEU A 33 10.87 0.60 -4.41
CA LEU A 33 9.53 1.18 -4.38
C LEU A 33 9.10 1.77 -5.72
N THR A 34 10.00 2.47 -6.41
CA THR A 34 9.70 3.16 -7.68
C THR A 34 9.54 2.19 -8.84
N VAL A 35 10.33 1.10 -8.85
CA VAL A 35 10.34 0.12 -9.95
C VAL A 35 9.28 -0.96 -9.76
N GLU A 36 9.15 -1.47 -8.54
CA GLU A 36 8.38 -2.70 -8.25
C GLU A 36 6.96 -2.42 -7.77
N THR A 37 6.65 -1.17 -7.41
CA THR A 37 5.34 -0.82 -6.86
C THR A 37 4.62 0.19 -7.73
N ARG A 38 3.29 0.23 -7.59
CA ARG A 38 2.44 1.24 -8.23
C ARG A 38 2.43 2.58 -7.47
N GLY A 39 3.41 2.81 -6.61
CA GLY A 39 3.62 4.05 -5.87
C GLY A 39 2.89 4.11 -4.53
N PHE A 40 1.59 3.83 -4.45
CA PHE A 40 0.79 4.03 -3.23
C PHE A 40 0.03 2.77 -2.81
N GLY A 41 0.10 2.39 -1.53
CA GLY A 41 -0.41 1.13 -0.99
C GLY A 41 -1.91 1.07 -0.73
N PHE A 42 -2.63 2.19 -0.88
CA PHE A 42 -4.06 2.28 -0.60
C PHE A 42 -4.87 2.70 -1.84
N LEU A 43 -6.12 2.25 -1.89
CA LEU A 43 -7.15 2.72 -2.80
C LEU A 43 -7.69 4.09 -2.34
N THR A 44 -8.48 4.75 -3.19
CA THR A 44 -9.13 6.03 -2.86
C THR A 44 -10.14 5.92 -1.72
N ASP A 45 -10.71 4.73 -1.51
CA ASP A 45 -11.59 4.41 -0.38
C ASP A 45 -10.84 3.98 0.90
N ARG A 46 -9.51 4.18 0.93
CA ARG A 46 -8.62 3.89 2.06
C ARG A 46 -8.48 2.42 2.45
N ARG A 47 -9.00 1.50 1.63
CA ARG A 47 -8.65 0.08 1.76
C ARG A 47 -7.26 -0.16 1.15
N PRO A 48 -6.45 -1.08 1.70
CA PRO A 48 -5.20 -1.48 1.05
C PRO A 48 -5.45 -1.96 -0.37
N GLN A 49 -4.51 -1.70 -1.27
CA GLN A 49 -4.52 -2.37 -2.58
C GLN A 49 -4.36 -3.88 -2.36
N ILE A 50 -5.23 -4.66 -3.00
CA ILE A 50 -5.16 -6.12 -2.95
C ILE A 50 -5.26 -6.69 -4.36
N LEU A 51 -4.74 -7.90 -4.52
CA LEU A 51 -5.09 -8.80 -5.62
C LEU A 51 -5.49 -10.14 -5.01
N PHE A 52 -6.69 -10.62 -5.33
CA PHE A 52 -7.17 -11.91 -4.83
C PHE A 52 -6.82 -13.03 -5.82
N GLU A 53 -6.11 -14.05 -5.33
CA GLU A 53 -5.59 -15.15 -6.12
C GLU A 53 -6.47 -16.40 -5.99
N ARG A 54 -7.43 -16.55 -6.91
CA ARG A 54 -8.36 -17.71 -6.91
C ARG A 54 -7.68 -19.07 -6.94
N HIS A 55 -6.48 -19.14 -7.53
CA HIS A 55 -5.68 -20.36 -7.60
C HIS A 55 -4.97 -20.68 -6.29
N VAL A 56 -4.63 -19.67 -5.50
CA VAL A 56 -4.13 -19.84 -4.15
C VAL A 56 -5.26 -20.30 -3.23
N PHE A 57 -6.46 -19.72 -3.37
CA PHE A 57 -7.62 -20.13 -2.57
C PHE A 57 -8.03 -21.58 -2.87
N HIS A 58 -8.06 -21.95 -4.15
CA HIS A 58 -8.21 -23.35 -4.58
C HIS A 58 -7.18 -24.26 -3.91
N ARG A 59 -5.89 -23.91 -4.00
CA ARG A 59 -4.80 -24.70 -3.42
C ARG A 59 -4.94 -24.88 -1.91
N LEU A 60 -5.18 -23.79 -1.17
CA LEU A 60 -5.27 -23.82 0.29
C LEU A 60 -6.52 -24.55 0.79
N THR A 61 -7.62 -24.50 0.04
CA THR A 61 -8.86 -25.21 0.36
C THR A 61 -8.96 -26.60 -0.28
N LYS A 62 -7.92 -27.01 -1.02
CA LYS A 62 -7.85 -28.29 -1.77
C LYS A 62 -9.03 -28.46 -2.74
N GLY A 63 -9.45 -27.38 -3.39
CA GLY A 63 -10.55 -27.36 -4.35
C GLY A 63 -11.94 -27.54 -3.74
N LYS A 64 -12.08 -27.49 -2.40
CA LYS A 64 -13.35 -27.69 -1.69
C LYS A 64 -14.49 -26.78 -2.22
N PHE A 65 -14.15 -25.60 -2.73
CA PHE A 65 -15.11 -24.58 -3.14
C PHE A 65 -15.18 -24.35 -4.65
N ASP A 66 -14.55 -25.17 -5.49
CA ASP A 66 -14.51 -24.94 -6.95
C ASP A 66 -15.90 -24.94 -7.59
N ALA A 67 -16.78 -25.86 -7.16
CA ALA A 67 -18.13 -25.96 -7.68
C ALA A 67 -18.94 -24.70 -7.36
N GLY A 68 -19.35 -23.98 -8.40
CA GLY A 68 -20.18 -22.76 -8.28
C GLY A 68 -19.41 -21.49 -7.93
N ASN A 69 -18.08 -21.52 -7.74
CA ASN A 69 -17.29 -20.35 -7.33
C ASN A 69 -16.01 -20.15 -8.19
N ALA A 70 -16.09 -20.38 -9.50
CA ALA A 70 -14.93 -20.30 -10.41
C ALA A 70 -14.26 -18.90 -10.49
N ASP A 71 -14.94 -17.84 -10.01
CA ASP A 71 -14.40 -16.49 -9.86
C ASP A 71 -13.43 -16.35 -8.67
N ILE A 72 -13.57 -17.20 -7.64
CA ILE A 72 -12.78 -17.15 -6.41
C ILE A 72 -12.04 -18.46 -6.06
N SER A 73 -12.38 -19.59 -6.68
CA SER A 73 -11.69 -20.87 -6.53
C SER A 73 -11.54 -21.55 -7.88
N ASN A 74 -10.32 -21.60 -8.42
CA ASN A 74 -10.02 -22.26 -9.68
C ASN A 74 -8.54 -22.63 -9.76
N VAL A 75 -8.19 -23.80 -10.30
CA VAL A 75 -6.78 -24.21 -10.50
C VAL A 75 -5.99 -23.20 -11.34
N THR A 76 -6.64 -22.52 -12.29
CA THR A 76 -6.02 -21.54 -13.18
C THR A 76 -6.05 -20.14 -12.55
N PRO A 77 -4.93 -19.38 -12.53
CA PRO A 77 -4.91 -18.01 -12.06
C PRO A 77 -5.83 -17.08 -12.88
N GLY A 78 -6.07 -15.85 -12.39
CA GLY A 78 -6.90 -14.86 -13.09
C GLY A 78 -8.26 -14.60 -12.45
N GLY A 79 -9.20 -14.12 -13.27
CA GLY A 79 -10.51 -13.64 -12.82
C GLY A 79 -10.45 -12.29 -12.10
N TYR A 80 -9.37 -11.53 -12.31
CA TYR A 80 -9.15 -10.24 -11.66
C TYR A 80 -10.16 -9.20 -12.16
N ILE A 81 -10.75 -8.48 -11.22
CA ILE A 81 -11.56 -7.27 -11.45
C ILE A 81 -10.67 -6.03 -11.32
N GLY A 82 -9.71 -6.08 -10.38
CA GLY A 82 -8.80 -4.98 -10.08
C GLY A 82 -9.41 -3.90 -9.18
N GLY A 83 -8.53 -3.15 -8.50
CA GLY A 83 -8.91 -2.06 -7.61
C GLY A 83 -9.88 -2.49 -6.52
N ALA A 84 -10.91 -1.68 -6.28
CA ALA A 84 -11.94 -1.91 -5.26
C ALA A 84 -12.74 -3.21 -5.47
N GLY A 85 -12.87 -3.70 -6.71
CA GLY A 85 -13.65 -4.90 -7.03
C GLY A 85 -13.01 -6.20 -6.54
N GLU A 86 -11.71 -6.21 -6.25
CA GLU A 86 -11.05 -7.36 -5.64
C GLU A 86 -11.58 -7.67 -4.23
N TYR A 87 -12.11 -6.67 -3.53
CA TYR A 87 -12.72 -6.88 -2.22
C TYR A 87 -14.04 -7.64 -2.29
N ASP A 88 -14.78 -7.56 -3.40
CA ASP A 88 -16.00 -8.35 -3.59
C ASP A 88 -15.65 -9.84 -3.71
N ARG A 89 -14.57 -10.15 -4.44
CA ARG A 89 -14.01 -11.50 -4.55
C ARG A 89 -13.52 -12.02 -3.20
N LEU A 90 -12.75 -11.19 -2.48
CA LEU A 90 -12.26 -11.54 -1.15
C LEU A 90 -13.42 -11.77 -0.16
N ALA A 91 -14.45 -10.93 -0.19
CA ALA A 91 -15.61 -11.05 0.70
C ALA A 91 -16.38 -12.37 0.47
N LYS A 92 -16.58 -12.76 -0.80
CA LYS A 92 -17.16 -14.06 -1.15
C LYS A 92 -16.31 -15.22 -0.60
N ALA A 93 -14.99 -15.16 -0.77
CA ALA A 93 -14.09 -16.20 -0.26
C ALA A 93 -14.08 -16.27 1.27
N ILE A 94 -14.14 -15.13 1.96
CA ILE A 94 -14.21 -15.04 3.43
C ILE A 94 -15.47 -15.73 3.96
N ALA A 95 -16.60 -15.57 3.28
CA ALA A 95 -17.85 -16.22 3.67
C ALA A 95 -17.77 -17.76 3.64
N LEU A 96 -16.85 -18.31 2.84
CA LEU A 96 -16.61 -19.75 2.72
C LEU A 96 -15.51 -20.24 3.67
N ASP A 97 -14.37 -19.55 3.69
CA ASP A 97 -13.22 -19.87 4.53
C ASP A 97 -12.33 -18.64 4.73
N LYS A 98 -12.59 -17.90 5.82
CA LYS A 98 -11.87 -16.66 6.14
C LYS A 98 -10.35 -16.85 6.20
N ALA A 99 -9.86 -17.89 6.86
CA ALA A 99 -8.43 -18.05 7.10
C ALA A 99 -7.67 -18.26 5.78
N ASN A 100 -8.20 -19.10 4.89
CA ASN A 100 -7.60 -19.34 3.58
C ASN A 100 -7.84 -18.18 2.62
N ALA A 101 -8.97 -17.48 2.72
CA ALA A 101 -9.26 -16.32 1.88
C ALA A 101 -8.27 -15.17 2.12
N LEU A 102 -8.02 -14.80 3.37
CA LEU A 102 -7.06 -13.75 3.71
C LEU A 102 -5.63 -14.11 3.28
N GLN A 103 -5.28 -15.39 3.36
CA GLN A 103 -3.99 -15.90 2.89
C GLN A 103 -3.85 -15.89 1.36
N SER A 104 -4.97 -15.88 0.64
CA SER A 104 -5.03 -15.95 -0.82
C SER A 104 -5.03 -14.57 -1.50
N ALA A 105 -4.85 -13.49 -0.74
CA ALA A 105 -4.69 -12.15 -1.30
C ALA A 105 -3.27 -11.62 -1.06
N SER A 106 -2.75 -10.85 -2.02
CA SER A 106 -1.63 -9.92 -1.80
C SER A 106 -2.14 -8.61 -1.22
N TRP A 107 -1.31 -7.90 -0.45
CA TRP A 107 -1.74 -6.72 0.29
C TRP A 107 -0.73 -5.57 0.23
N GLY A 108 -1.24 -4.34 0.09
CA GLY A 108 -0.49 -3.09 0.25
C GLY A 108 0.56 -2.81 -0.82
N ILE A 109 1.41 -1.81 -0.57
CA ILE A 109 2.42 -1.30 -1.50
C ILE A 109 3.43 -2.37 -1.96
N GLY A 110 3.77 -3.33 -1.09
CA GLY A 110 4.69 -4.42 -1.40
C GLY A 110 4.05 -5.70 -1.95
N GLN A 111 2.71 -5.74 -2.07
CA GLN A 111 1.95 -6.89 -2.56
C GLN A 111 2.36 -8.24 -1.93
N VAL A 112 2.64 -8.25 -0.62
CA VAL A 112 3.02 -9.47 0.10
C VAL A 112 1.79 -10.37 0.23
N MET A 113 1.93 -11.63 -0.18
CA MET A 113 0.85 -12.63 -0.05
C MET A 113 0.54 -12.95 1.41
N GLY A 114 -0.76 -13.04 1.74
CA GLY A 114 -1.21 -13.28 3.12
C GLY A 114 -0.76 -14.62 3.71
N PHE A 115 -0.49 -15.65 2.89
CA PHE A 115 0.10 -16.90 3.37
C PHE A 115 1.54 -16.74 3.90
N ASN A 116 2.23 -15.65 3.55
CA ASN A 116 3.57 -15.32 4.04
C ASN A 116 3.56 -14.54 5.36
N PHE A 117 2.43 -14.47 6.08
CA PHE A 117 2.31 -13.66 7.30
C PHE A 117 3.43 -13.91 8.33
N LYS A 118 3.87 -15.16 8.51
CA LYS A 118 4.97 -15.51 9.43
C LYS A 118 6.29 -14.90 8.99
N THR A 119 6.64 -15.09 7.72
CA THR A 119 7.86 -14.54 7.09
C THR A 119 7.84 -13.01 7.07
N ALA A 120 6.66 -12.41 6.97
CA ALA A 120 6.46 -10.96 7.08
C ALA A 120 6.59 -10.43 8.53
N GLY A 121 6.76 -11.31 9.53
CA GLY A 121 6.94 -10.94 10.94
C GLY A 121 5.67 -10.93 11.80
N TYR A 122 4.57 -11.54 11.33
CA TYR A 122 3.29 -11.54 12.04
C TYR A 122 2.94 -12.90 12.64
N ALA A 123 2.26 -12.87 13.79
CA ALA A 123 1.82 -14.08 14.49
C ALA A 123 0.64 -14.81 13.82
N SER A 124 -0.17 -14.11 13.02
CA SER A 124 -1.32 -14.66 12.31
C SER A 124 -1.66 -13.84 11.06
N THR A 125 -2.41 -14.42 10.13
CA THR A 125 -2.90 -13.71 8.94
C THR A 125 -3.79 -12.52 9.32
N ASP A 126 -4.64 -12.63 10.35
CA ASP A 126 -5.45 -11.48 10.81
C ASP A 126 -4.56 -10.32 11.30
N LYS A 127 -3.47 -10.61 12.02
CA LYS A 127 -2.53 -9.57 12.47
C LYS A 127 -1.76 -8.95 11.30
N PHE A 128 -1.38 -9.77 10.32
CA PHE A 128 -0.78 -9.28 9.08
C PHE A 128 -1.72 -8.33 8.35
N VAL A 129 -2.96 -8.74 8.09
CA VAL A 129 -3.97 -7.90 7.41
C VAL A 129 -4.25 -6.63 8.21
N ALA A 130 -4.32 -6.70 9.55
CA ALA A 130 -4.47 -5.53 10.39
C ALA A 130 -3.31 -4.53 10.23
N GLY A 131 -2.06 -5.01 10.10
CA GLY A 131 -0.90 -4.19 9.77
C GLY A 131 -1.04 -3.54 8.39
N MET A 132 -1.47 -4.31 7.38
CA MET A 132 -1.65 -3.79 6.02
C MET A 132 -2.72 -2.69 5.95
N VAL A 133 -3.79 -2.81 6.76
CA VAL A 133 -4.86 -1.80 6.87
C VAL A 133 -4.40 -0.54 7.61
N LYS A 134 -3.43 -0.67 8.51
CA LYS A 134 -3.03 0.41 9.43
C LYS A 134 -2.34 1.56 8.70
N ASP A 135 -1.21 1.29 8.04
CA ASP A 135 -0.32 2.30 7.44
C ASP A 135 0.67 1.69 6.43
N GLU A 136 1.24 2.51 5.55
CA GLU A 136 2.27 2.04 4.60
C GLU A 136 3.58 1.63 5.29
N ASN A 137 3.89 2.19 6.48
CA ASN A 137 5.06 1.77 7.27
C ASN A 137 5.00 0.25 7.55
N SER A 138 3.85 -0.24 8.01
CA SER A 138 3.61 -1.65 8.28
C SER A 138 3.63 -2.50 7.02
N GLN A 139 3.11 -1.97 5.90
CA GLN A 139 3.14 -2.65 4.60
C GLN A 139 4.56 -2.82 4.08
N LEU A 140 5.38 -1.77 4.15
CA LEU A 140 6.75 -1.80 3.67
C LEU A 140 7.65 -2.66 4.56
N LEU A 141 7.48 -2.59 5.88
CA LEU A 141 8.20 -3.44 6.82
C LEU A 141 7.87 -4.93 6.61
N ALA A 142 6.62 -5.27 6.29
CA ALA A 142 6.25 -6.64 5.95
C ALA A 142 6.96 -7.15 4.69
N MET A 143 7.10 -6.28 3.67
CA MET A 143 7.86 -6.59 2.46
C MET A 143 9.34 -6.76 2.77
N ALA A 144 9.93 -5.87 3.58
CA ALA A 144 11.32 -5.93 4.00
C ALA A 144 11.64 -7.24 4.74
N ASN A 145 10.81 -7.62 5.71
CA ASN A 145 10.95 -8.89 6.42
C ASN A 145 10.83 -10.08 5.46
N PHE A 146 9.87 -10.04 4.54
CA PHE A 146 9.73 -11.07 3.52
C PHE A 146 10.97 -11.22 2.62
N ILE A 147 11.53 -10.10 2.14
CA ILE A 147 12.76 -10.09 1.32
C ILE A 147 13.95 -10.66 2.10
N LYS A 148 14.11 -10.20 3.35
CA LYS A 148 15.19 -10.63 4.26
C LYS A 148 15.18 -12.13 4.49
N GLU A 149 14.04 -12.67 4.91
CA GLU A 149 13.91 -14.08 5.28
C GLU A 149 13.99 -15.04 4.08
N ASN A 150 13.68 -14.57 2.86
CA ASN A 150 13.82 -15.36 1.63
C ASN A 150 15.20 -15.18 0.96
N GLY A 151 16.13 -14.43 1.57
CA GLY A 151 17.49 -14.24 1.01
C GLY A 151 17.52 -13.43 -0.29
N LEU A 152 16.49 -12.62 -0.56
CA LEU A 152 16.39 -11.79 -1.77
C LEU A 152 17.12 -10.44 -1.62
N ALA A 153 17.76 -10.18 -0.48
CA ALA A 153 18.40 -8.90 -0.14
C ALA A 153 19.73 -8.61 -0.88
N ALA A 154 19.94 -9.20 -2.06
CA ALA A 154 21.16 -8.98 -2.85
C ALA A 154 20.85 -8.21 -4.14
N ALA A 155 20.75 -6.88 -4.02
CA ALA A 155 20.85 -5.98 -5.16
C ALA A 155 21.46 -4.65 -4.68
N HIS A 156 22.78 -4.51 -4.84
CA HIS A 156 23.45 -3.23 -4.69
C HIS A 156 23.28 -2.44 -5.99
N ALA A 157 22.66 -1.26 -5.91
CA ALA A 157 22.68 -0.30 -6.99
C ALA A 157 23.08 1.08 -6.43
N LYS A 158 24.16 1.64 -6.97
CA LYS A 158 24.54 3.03 -6.74
C LYS A 158 23.57 3.94 -7.49
N TYR A 159 22.55 4.43 -6.82
CA TYR A 159 21.72 5.52 -7.32
C TYR A 159 22.09 6.82 -6.61
N GLN A 160 22.81 7.71 -7.31
CA GLN A 160 22.80 9.14 -6.97
C GLN A 160 21.62 9.76 -7.72
N VAL A 161 20.45 9.75 -7.09
CA VAL A 161 19.24 10.44 -7.59
C VAL A 161 18.72 11.30 -6.45
N LEU A 162 18.13 12.45 -6.78
CA LEU A 162 17.36 13.26 -5.83
C LEU A 162 16.29 12.35 -5.19
N LEU A 163 16.43 12.09 -3.89
CA LEU A 163 15.48 11.24 -3.18
C LEU A 163 14.10 11.93 -3.14
N PRO A 164 13.00 11.16 -3.31
CA PRO A 164 11.66 11.67 -3.10
C PRO A 164 11.47 12.31 -1.71
N ASP A 165 10.70 13.38 -1.64
CA ASP A 165 10.31 14.03 -0.39
C ASP A 165 9.09 13.31 0.22
N LEU A 166 9.27 12.69 1.39
CA LEU A 166 8.22 11.94 2.10
C LEU A 166 7.08 12.85 2.60
N GLN A 167 7.35 14.10 2.98
CA GLN A 167 6.31 15.05 3.33
C GLN A 167 5.49 15.44 2.10
N LEU A 168 6.16 15.67 0.97
CA LEU A 168 5.48 15.97 -0.28
C LEU A 168 4.65 14.78 -0.76
N ARG A 169 5.17 13.55 -0.62
CA ARG A 169 4.43 12.32 -0.93
C ARG A 169 3.19 12.18 -0.02
N THR A 170 3.34 12.49 1.26
CA THR A 170 2.22 12.53 2.21
C THR A 170 1.17 13.57 1.81
N ALA A 171 1.60 14.76 1.38
CA ALA A 171 0.71 15.80 0.89
C ALA A 171 -0.02 15.39 -0.40
N GLN A 172 0.65 14.73 -1.36
CA GLN A 172 0.02 14.18 -2.56
C GLN A 172 -1.07 13.16 -2.18
N ALA A 173 -0.79 12.23 -1.26
CA ALA A 173 -1.82 11.29 -0.79
C ALA A 173 -3.01 12.01 -0.12
N ALA A 174 -2.75 12.98 0.75
CA ALA A 174 -3.76 13.79 1.42
C ALA A 174 -4.66 14.53 0.42
N LEU A 175 -4.05 15.20 -0.57
CA LEU A 175 -4.76 15.90 -1.64
C LEU A 175 -5.68 14.96 -2.41
N LYS A 176 -5.21 13.75 -2.75
CA LYS A 176 -6.01 12.75 -3.43
C LYS A 176 -7.21 12.30 -2.60
N TYR A 177 -7.04 12.08 -1.30
CA TYR A 177 -8.15 11.74 -0.40
C TYR A 177 -9.16 12.86 -0.21
N LEU A 178 -8.73 14.10 -0.34
CA LEU A 178 -9.59 15.28 -0.28
C LEU A 178 -10.25 15.62 -1.63
N GLY A 179 -10.06 14.78 -2.65
CA GLY A 179 -10.71 14.93 -3.96
C GLY A 179 -9.95 15.80 -4.97
N PHE A 180 -8.74 16.25 -4.63
CA PHE A 180 -7.86 16.94 -5.58
C PHE A 180 -7.07 15.94 -6.44
N ASN A 181 -6.56 16.38 -7.60
CA ASN A 181 -5.69 15.57 -8.45
C ASN A 181 -4.23 16.08 -8.38
N PRO A 182 -3.38 15.51 -7.52
CA PRO A 182 -1.97 15.88 -7.40
C PRO A 182 -1.07 15.22 -8.45
N GLY A 183 -1.62 14.34 -9.30
CA GLY A 183 -0.84 13.42 -10.13
C GLY A 183 -0.40 12.16 -9.36
N PRO A 184 0.76 11.59 -9.68
CA PRO A 184 1.34 10.46 -8.93
C PRO A 184 1.61 10.82 -7.45
N ILE A 185 1.63 9.79 -6.60
CA ILE A 185 2.04 9.89 -5.19
C ILE A 185 3.47 9.36 -5.10
N ASP A 186 4.42 10.21 -5.49
CA ASP A 186 5.82 9.86 -5.75
C ASP A 186 6.80 10.75 -5.00
N GLY A 187 6.33 11.75 -4.24
CA GLY A 187 7.19 12.70 -3.52
C GLY A 187 7.91 13.70 -4.44
N ILE A 188 7.49 13.83 -5.69
CA ILE A 188 8.08 14.73 -6.69
C ILE A 188 7.07 15.83 -7.04
N ARG A 189 7.50 17.10 -6.93
CA ARG A 189 6.62 18.23 -7.27
C ARG A 189 6.46 18.37 -8.77
N GLY A 190 5.25 18.14 -9.27
CA GLY A 190 4.86 18.41 -10.66
C GLY A 190 3.80 19.50 -10.78
N ARG A 191 3.46 19.87 -12.03
CA ARG A 191 2.40 20.87 -12.32
C ARG A 191 1.06 20.50 -11.68
N GLN A 192 0.70 19.21 -11.69
CA GLN A 192 -0.53 18.71 -11.05
C GLN A 192 -0.48 18.89 -9.53
N THR A 193 0.66 18.56 -8.90
CA THR A 193 0.86 18.76 -7.46
C THR A 193 0.72 20.22 -7.06
N THR A 194 1.36 21.14 -7.81
CA THR A 194 1.23 22.59 -7.58
C THR A 194 -0.21 23.06 -7.74
N SER A 195 -0.91 22.64 -8.80
CA SER A 195 -2.31 23.00 -9.02
C SER A 195 -3.22 22.48 -7.90
N ALA A 196 -2.98 21.27 -7.41
CA ALA A 196 -3.74 20.68 -6.31
C ALA A 196 -3.51 21.42 -4.98
N LEU A 197 -2.25 21.82 -4.70
CA LEU A 197 -1.91 22.63 -3.52
C LEU A 197 -2.59 23.99 -3.55
N ILE A 198 -2.59 24.69 -4.70
CA ILE A 198 -3.29 25.97 -4.87
C ILE A 198 -4.80 25.79 -4.60
N GLY A 199 -5.42 24.77 -5.20
CA GLY A 199 -6.84 24.49 -4.99
C GLY A 199 -7.19 24.21 -3.53
N PHE A 200 -6.32 23.48 -2.82
CA PHE A 200 -6.48 23.24 -1.39
C PHE A 200 -6.30 24.52 -0.57
N GLN A 201 -5.24 25.29 -0.81
CA GLN A 201 -4.95 26.55 -0.10
C GLN A 201 -6.10 27.54 -0.24
N HIS A 202 -6.61 27.73 -1.45
CA HIS A 202 -7.79 28.54 -1.72
C HIS A 202 -9.01 28.06 -0.90
N GLY A 203 -9.28 26.75 -0.89
CA GLY A 203 -10.38 26.16 -0.12
C GLY A 203 -10.26 26.32 1.40
N GLU A 204 -9.03 26.41 1.92
CA GLU A 204 -8.75 26.59 3.35
C GLU A 204 -8.52 28.05 3.77
N GLY A 205 -8.54 29.00 2.83
CA GLY A 205 -8.22 30.41 3.10
C GLY A 205 -6.74 30.66 3.45
N LEU A 206 -5.85 29.81 2.95
CA LEU A 206 -4.39 29.96 3.08
C LEU A 206 -3.81 30.76 1.89
N PRO A 207 -2.60 31.32 2.00
CA PRO A 207 -1.92 31.92 0.85
C PRO A 207 -1.75 30.91 -0.29
N GLU A 208 -2.24 31.25 -1.48
CA GLU A 208 -2.21 30.41 -2.70
C GLU A 208 -0.81 30.35 -3.35
N SER A 209 0.20 29.97 -2.57
CA SER A 209 1.58 29.89 -3.01
C SER A 209 1.85 28.70 -3.94
N GLY A 210 1.01 27.65 -3.86
CA GLY A 210 1.27 26.36 -4.48
C GLY A 210 2.48 25.62 -3.89
N LEU A 211 3.00 26.10 -2.76
CA LEU A 211 4.10 25.52 -2.01
C LEU A 211 3.55 24.71 -0.83
N LEU A 212 4.27 23.64 -0.46
CA LEU A 212 4.00 22.90 0.76
C LEU A 212 4.79 23.51 1.92
N ASP A 213 4.22 24.51 2.57
CA ASP A 213 4.75 25.06 3.83
C ASP A 213 4.18 24.31 5.04
N GLN A 214 4.67 24.66 6.23
CA GLN A 214 4.31 23.99 7.48
C GLN A 214 2.80 24.10 7.78
N ASP A 215 2.20 25.26 7.53
CA ASP A 215 0.77 25.50 7.79
C ASP A 215 -0.11 24.71 6.82
N THR A 216 0.24 24.71 5.54
CA THR A 216 -0.43 23.93 4.49
C THR A 216 -0.33 22.44 4.80
N PHE A 217 0.86 21.95 5.17
CA PHE A 217 1.08 20.55 5.50
C PHE A 217 0.31 20.12 6.75
N ALA A 218 0.37 20.89 7.84
CA ALA A 218 -0.36 20.59 9.06
C ALA A 218 -1.88 20.55 8.81
N ARG A 219 -2.41 21.47 7.99
CA ARG A 219 -3.84 21.49 7.64
C ARG A 219 -4.24 20.30 6.77
N LEU A 220 -3.40 19.92 5.79
CA LEU A 220 -3.60 18.72 4.97
C LEU A 220 -3.66 17.47 5.85
N GLN A 221 -2.69 17.30 6.76
CA GLN A 221 -2.65 16.13 7.64
C GLN A 221 -3.89 16.05 8.54
N ALA A 222 -4.27 17.17 9.17
CA ALA A 222 -5.43 17.21 10.06
C ALA A 222 -6.75 16.89 9.33
N LYS A 223 -6.90 17.33 8.07
CA LYS A 223 -8.12 17.05 7.28
C LYS A 223 -8.14 15.66 6.65
N ALA A 224 -7.02 15.20 6.13
CA ALA A 224 -6.96 13.92 5.42
C ALA A 224 -6.87 12.73 6.38
N PHE A 225 -6.25 12.88 7.56
CA PHE A 225 -5.96 11.78 8.49
C PHE A 225 -6.46 12.03 9.93
N PRO A 226 -7.75 12.40 10.12
CA PRO A 226 -8.30 12.72 11.45
C PRO A 226 -8.23 11.51 12.40
#